data_AF-A0A3N5H966-F1
#
_entry.id   AF-A0A3N5H966-F1
#
_cell.length_a   1.000
_cell.length_b   1.000
_cell.length_c   1.000
_cell.angle_alpha   90.00
_cell.angle_beta   90.00
_cell.angle_gamma   90.00
#
_symmetry.space_group_name_H-M   'P 1'
#
loop_
_entity.id
_entity.type
_entity.pdbx_description
1 polymer ?
#
loop_
_entity_poly.entity_id
_entity_poly.type
_entity_poly.pdbx_seq_one_letter_code
_entity_poly.pdbx_strand_id
1 'polypeptide(L)'
;MTAPAPVPLRKPPYPPRRGEGFWASTLHAWNGLVHTVVHQPNMKVHVVSAILVGLVGSGLPLGLAEKVTLIFCVLLVFFAEILNSALETLVDLATQEFDEKARVTKDAAAAAVLVLSIGSVVIFAALLVHNWDAVRASGPRIERQILFGVPLAGCAALLMRDRPRRWVEDALAFAVGLGLVAVMATWTTSMVFSAMTAGLLVLALAAAR
;
A
#
# COMPACT_ATOMS: atom_id res chain seq x y z
N MET A 1 -36.55 -0.13 49.91
CA MET A 1 -35.78 0.40 48.76
C MET A 1 -35.75 -0.67 47.69
N THR A 2 -36.61 -0.57 46.68
CA THR A 2 -36.64 -1.48 45.53
C THR A 2 -35.50 -1.12 44.59
N ALA A 3 -34.70 -2.11 44.19
CA ALA A 3 -33.62 -1.92 43.23
C ALA A 3 -34.16 -1.29 41.93
N PRO A 4 -33.46 -0.33 41.31
CA PRO A 4 -33.88 0.26 40.05
C PRO A 4 -33.97 -0.83 38.97
N ALA A 5 -35.01 -0.74 38.14
CA ALA A 5 -35.22 -1.68 37.04
C ALA A 5 -33.99 -1.69 36.11
N PRO A 6 -33.53 -2.88 35.64
CA PRO A 6 -32.38 -2.97 34.76
C PRO A 6 -32.63 -2.17 33.47
N VAL A 7 -31.73 -1.24 33.18
CA VAL A 7 -31.76 -0.48 31.92
C VAL A 7 -31.62 -1.46 30.76
N PRO A 8 -32.57 -1.52 29.82
CA PRO A 8 -32.46 -2.43 28.69
C PRO A 8 -31.22 -2.08 27.88
N LEU A 9 -30.30 -3.04 27.75
CA LEU A 9 -29.12 -2.90 26.91
C LEU A 9 -29.57 -2.62 25.47
N ARG A 10 -29.39 -1.37 25.03
CA ARG A 10 -29.67 -0.96 23.66
C ARG A 10 -28.79 -1.81 22.75
N LYS A 11 -29.40 -2.62 21.88
CA LYS A 11 -28.65 -3.35 20.85
C LYS A 11 -27.79 -2.32 20.09
N PRO A 12 -26.49 -2.60 19.86
CA PRO A 12 -25.64 -1.66 19.16
C PRO A 12 -26.28 -1.30 17.81
N PRO A 13 -26.22 -0.03 17.38
CA PRO A 13 -26.86 0.43 16.14
C PRO A 13 -26.26 -0.20 14.87
N TYR A 14 -25.15 -0.94 15.02
CA TYR A 14 -24.49 -1.65 13.94
C TYR A 14 -24.72 -3.15 14.06
N PRO A 15 -25.01 -3.85 12.95
CA PRO A 15 -25.10 -5.30 12.97
C PRO A 15 -23.78 -5.87 13.51
N PRO A 16 -23.82 -6.93 14.34
CA PRO A 16 -22.60 -7.54 14.85
C PRO A 16 -21.70 -7.92 13.69
N ARG A 17 -20.38 -7.63 13.81
CA ARG A 17 -19.38 -8.05 12.81
C ARG A 17 -19.59 -9.53 12.52
N ARG A 18 -19.85 -9.89 11.26
CA ARG A 18 -20.04 -11.28 10.86
C ARG A 18 -18.75 -12.07 11.10
N GLY A 19 -18.88 -13.20 11.80
CA GLY A 19 -17.82 -14.18 12.04
C GLY A 19 -17.01 -13.91 13.30
N GLU A 20 -16.93 -14.93 14.16
CA GLU A 20 -15.99 -15.00 15.28
C GLU A 20 -14.80 -15.88 14.86
N GLY A 21 -13.56 -15.46 15.18
CA GLY A 21 -12.33 -16.23 14.90
C GLY A 21 -11.30 -15.53 14.01
N PHE A 22 -10.11 -16.13 13.93
CA PHE A 22 -8.92 -15.58 13.27
C PHE A 22 -9.11 -15.27 11.77
N TRP A 23 -9.86 -16.10 11.05
CA TRP A 23 -10.12 -15.88 9.61
C TRP A 23 -11.04 -14.68 9.36
N ALA A 24 -12.05 -14.49 10.22
CA ALA A 24 -12.95 -13.35 10.12
C ALA A 24 -12.19 -12.04 10.39
N SER A 25 -11.34 -11.98 11.42
CA SER A 25 -10.54 -10.79 11.72
C SER A 25 -9.55 -10.45 10.61
N THR A 26 -8.93 -11.47 9.99
CA THR A 26 -8.02 -11.29 8.84
C THR A 26 -8.76 -10.73 7.62
N LEU A 27 -9.96 -11.23 7.33
CA LEU A 27 -10.78 -10.71 6.24
C LEU A 27 -11.22 -9.26 6.49
N HIS A 28 -11.56 -8.92 7.74
CA HIS A 28 -11.88 -7.54 8.12
C HIS A 28 -10.67 -6.61 7.91
N ALA A 29 -9.46 -7.04 8.27
CA ALA A 29 -8.24 -6.29 8.03
C ALA A 29 -7.94 -6.12 6.54
N TRP A 30 -8.11 -7.18 5.74
CA TRP A 30 -7.97 -7.13 4.28
C TRP A 30 -8.95 -6.13 3.64
N ASN A 31 -10.23 -6.17 4.03
CA ASN A 31 -11.23 -5.23 3.56
C ASN A 31 -10.88 -3.79 3.95
N GLY A 32 -10.32 -3.58 5.15
CA GLY A 32 -9.82 -2.28 5.57
C GLY A 32 -8.69 -1.76 4.68
N LEU A 33 -7.71 -2.61 4.37
CA LEU A 33 -6.59 -2.26 3.48
C LEU A 33 -7.10 -1.91 2.07
N VAL A 34 -7.95 -2.76 1.48
CA VAL A 34 -8.56 -2.51 0.16
C VAL A 34 -9.38 -1.22 0.17
N HIS A 35 -10.16 -0.99 1.23
CA HIS A 35 -10.93 0.25 1.37
C HIS A 35 -10.05 1.49 1.34
N THR A 36 -8.92 1.49 2.05
CA THR A 36 -7.96 2.61 2.03
C THR A 36 -7.39 2.82 0.64
N VAL A 37 -6.97 1.76 -0.07
CA VAL A 37 -6.44 1.88 -1.44
C VAL A 37 -7.47 2.45 -2.41
N VAL A 38 -8.74 2.06 -2.28
CA VAL A 38 -9.82 2.55 -3.15
C VAL A 38 -10.04 4.05 -2.94
N HIS A 39 -10.20 4.50 -1.69
CA HIS A 39 -10.72 5.83 -1.39
C HIS A 39 -9.64 6.89 -1.20
N GLN A 40 -8.40 6.49 -0.93
CA GLN A 40 -7.30 7.43 -0.64
C GLN A 40 -6.34 7.53 -1.83
N PRO A 41 -6.30 8.67 -2.55
CA PRO A 41 -5.43 8.84 -3.70
C PRO A 41 -3.94 8.68 -3.37
N ASN A 42 -3.52 9.15 -2.20
CA ASN A 42 -2.14 9.02 -1.71
C ASN A 42 -1.77 7.55 -1.50
N MET A 43 -2.67 6.73 -0.96
CA MET A 43 -2.45 5.28 -0.85
C MET A 43 -2.21 4.63 -2.23
N LYS A 44 -2.94 5.02 -3.27
CA LYS A 44 -2.70 4.52 -4.64
C LYS A 44 -1.28 4.85 -5.12
N VAL A 45 -0.80 6.07 -4.85
CA VAL A 45 0.57 6.50 -5.15
C VAL A 45 1.60 5.70 -4.34
N HIS A 46 1.33 5.41 -3.08
CA HIS A 46 2.20 4.57 -2.25
C HIS A 46 2.27 3.13 -2.76
N VAL A 47 1.15 2.54 -3.22
CA VAL A 47 1.15 1.21 -3.85
C VAL A 47 1.98 1.18 -5.13
N VAL A 48 1.84 2.18 -6.01
CA VAL A 48 2.69 2.28 -7.21
C VAL A 48 4.17 2.46 -6.82
N SER A 49 4.47 3.32 -5.85
CA SER A 49 5.83 3.53 -5.34
C SER A 49 6.43 2.24 -4.76
N ALA A 50 5.63 1.45 -4.03
CA ALA A 50 6.04 0.16 -3.48
C ALA A 50 6.33 -0.87 -4.58
N ILE A 51 5.56 -0.86 -5.68
CA ILE A 51 5.87 -1.67 -6.87
C ILE A 51 7.22 -1.27 -7.44
N LEU A 52 7.51 0.02 -7.59
CA LEU A 52 8.80 0.52 -8.08
C LEU A 52 9.97 0.08 -7.18
N VAL A 53 9.80 0.15 -5.86
CA VAL A 53 10.78 -0.39 -4.89
C VAL A 53 10.95 -1.91 -5.08
N GLY A 54 9.84 -2.62 -5.33
CA GLY A 54 9.78 -3.99 -5.86
C GLY A 54 10.76 -4.27 -7.00
N LEU A 55 10.69 -3.44 -8.05
CA LEU A 55 11.53 -3.55 -9.25
C LEU A 55 13.02 -3.36 -8.90
N VAL A 56 13.33 -2.38 -8.08
CA VAL A 56 14.71 -2.09 -7.68
C VAL A 56 15.29 -3.24 -6.85
N GLY A 57 14.56 -3.71 -5.84
CA GLY A 57 15.01 -4.79 -4.96
C GLY A 57 15.11 -6.17 -5.62
N SER A 58 14.36 -6.40 -6.71
CA SER A 58 14.45 -7.60 -7.55
C SER A 58 15.45 -7.48 -8.70
N GLY A 59 15.85 -6.27 -9.09
CA GLY A 59 16.75 -6.01 -10.21
C GLY A 59 18.21 -5.79 -9.83
N LEU A 60 18.45 -5.15 -8.68
CA LEU A 60 19.80 -4.86 -8.20
C LEU A 60 20.29 -5.96 -7.23
N PRO A 61 21.59 -6.27 -7.23
CA PRO A 61 22.18 -7.25 -6.31
C PRO A 61 22.43 -6.62 -4.93
N LEU A 62 21.39 -6.10 -4.27
CA LEU A 62 21.47 -5.50 -2.94
C LEU A 62 21.68 -6.56 -1.85
N GLY A 63 22.35 -6.15 -0.77
CA GLY A 63 22.54 -6.94 0.44
C GLY A 63 21.24 -7.16 1.22
N LEU A 64 21.25 -8.11 2.17
CA LEU A 64 20.07 -8.45 2.97
C LEU A 64 19.58 -7.27 3.81
N ALA A 65 20.48 -6.55 4.46
CA ALA A 65 20.12 -5.40 5.31
C ALA A 65 19.39 -4.32 4.50
N GLU A 66 19.92 -3.99 3.32
CA GLU A 66 19.37 -2.97 2.42
C GLU A 66 17.98 -3.37 1.91
N LYS A 67 17.83 -4.65 1.54
CA LYS A 67 16.55 -5.25 1.14
C LYS A 67 15.52 -5.16 2.27
N VAL A 68 15.89 -5.52 3.50
CA VAL A 68 15.01 -5.42 4.66
C VAL A 68 14.64 -3.97 4.94
N THR A 69 15.58 -3.04 4.85
CA THR A 69 15.34 -1.60 5.02
C THR A 69 14.32 -1.08 4.01
N LEU A 70 14.44 -1.43 2.73
CA LEU A 70 13.48 -1.02 1.69
C LEU A 70 12.07 -1.55 1.97
N ILE A 71 11.95 -2.82 2.36
CA ILE A 71 10.65 -3.42 2.72
C ILE A 71 10.07 -2.67 3.93
N PHE A 72 10.89 -2.38 4.94
CA PHE A 72 10.45 -1.67 6.14
C PHE A 72 9.99 -0.24 5.85
N CYS A 73 10.69 0.49 4.98
CA CYS A 73 10.27 1.82 4.51
C CYS A 73 8.88 1.77 3.86
N VAL A 74 8.64 0.82 2.95
CA VAL A 74 7.33 0.62 2.30
C VAL A 74 6.24 0.35 3.33
N LEU A 75 6.50 -0.57 4.27
CA LEU A 75 5.53 -0.94 5.30
C LEU A 75 5.21 0.23 6.25
N LEU A 76 6.20 1.02 6.65
CA LEU A 76 5.99 2.19 7.51
C LEU A 76 5.15 3.28 6.82
N VAL A 77 5.41 3.55 5.54
CA VAL A 77 4.63 4.54 4.79
C VAL A 77 3.18 4.08 4.65
N PHE A 78 2.95 2.79 4.35
CA PHE A 78 1.59 2.24 4.29
C PHE A 78 0.89 2.32 5.65
N PHE A 79 1.59 1.94 6.72
CA PHE A 79 1.08 2.02 8.08
C PHE A 79 0.66 3.45 8.45
N ALA A 80 1.52 4.42 8.17
CA ALA A 80 1.24 5.82 8.44
C ALA A 80 0.05 6.35 7.63
N GLU A 81 -0.05 6.01 6.35
CA GLU A 81 -1.17 6.42 5.51
C GLU A 81 -2.51 5.81 5.95
N ILE A 82 -2.50 4.54 6.38
CA ILE A 82 -3.68 3.88 6.95
C ILE A 82 -4.09 4.57 8.27
N LEU A 83 -3.13 4.88 9.13
CA LEU A 83 -3.41 5.62 10.37
C LEU A 83 -3.90 7.04 10.11
N ASN A 84 -3.34 7.75 9.13
CA ASN A 84 -3.79 9.07 8.72
C ASN A 84 -5.27 9.01 8.31
N SER A 85 -5.62 8.07 7.44
CA SER A 85 -7.00 7.87 6.98
C SER A 85 -7.97 7.51 8.12
N ALA A 86 -7.51 6.69 9.07
CA ALA A 86 -8.30 6.32 10.25
C ALA A 86 -8.50 7.51 11.20
N LEU A 87 -7.48 8.34 11.40
CA LEU A 87 -7.55 9.56 12.20
C LEU A 87 -8.45 10.61 11.54
N GLU A 88 -8.37 10.80 10.22
CA GLU A 88 -9.29 11.65 9.47
C GLU A 88 -10.75 11.23 9.72
N THR A 89 -11.03 9.93 9.58
CA THR A 89 -12.37 9.37 9.82
C THR A 89 -12.84 9.56 11.28
N LEU A 90 -11.92 9.41 12.24
CA LEU A 90 -12.22 9.62 13.66
C LEU A 90 -12.53 11.08 13.96
N VAL A 91 -11.76 12.02 13.40
CA VAL A 91 -11.99 13.46 13.55
C VAL A 91 -13.31 13.86 12.90
N ASP A 92 -13.62 13.33 11.72
CA ASP A 92 -14.90 13.56 11.05
C ASP A 92 -16.06 13.01 11.89
N LEU A 93 -15.90 11.86 12.54
CA LEU A 93 -16.93 11.34 13.45
C LEU A 93 -17.13 12.25 14.67
N ALA A 94 -16.08 12.90 15.16
CA ALA A 94 -16.12 13.72 16.36
C ALA A 94 -16.70 15.12 16.12
N THR A 95 -16.42 15.75 14.97
CA THR A 95 -16.95 17.06 14.61
C THR A 95 -17.21 17.18 13.11
N GLN A 96 -18.36 17.76 12.77
CA GLN A 96 -18.73 18.12 11.40
C GLN A 96 -18.64 19.63 11.14
N GLU A 97 -18.42 20.42 12.20
CA GLU A 97 -18.19 21.86 12.13
C GLU A 97 -16.69 22.16 12.14
N PHE A 98 -16.32 23.33 11.63
CA PHE A 98 -14.94 23.78 11.65
C PHE A 98 -14.45 23.96 13.09
N ASP A 99 -13.43 23.21 13.46
CA ASP A 99 -12.73 23.31 14.74
C ASP A 99 -11.21 23.38 14.48
N GLU A 100 -10.55 24.34 15.10
CA GLU A 100 -9.12 24.58 14.93
C GLU A 100 -8.27 23.37 15.38
N LYS A 101 -8.66 22.67 16.44
CA LYS A 101 -7.97 21.46 16.90
C LYS A 101 -8.18 20.31 15.93
N ALA A 102 -9.36 20.19 15.33
CA ALA A 102 -9.62 19.19 14.29
C ALA A 102 -8.72 19.41 13.07
N ARG A 103 -8.55 20.67 12.64
CA ARG A 103 -7.59 21.04 11.59
C ARG A 103 -6.16 20.63 11.95
N VAL A 104 -5.66 21.09 13.11
CA VAL A 104 -4.30 20.76 13.58
C VAL A 104 -4.06 19.26 13.70
N THR A 105 -5.06 18.49 14.14
CA THR A 105 -4.96 17.03 14.25
C THR A 105 -4.78 16.36 12.89
N LYS A 106 -5.58 16.76 11.90
CA LYS A 106 -5.47 16.25 10.52
C LYS A 106 -4.14 16.64 9.89
N ASP A 107 -3.73 17.90 10.05
CA ASP A 107 -2.46 18.40 9.53
C ASP A 107 -1.26 17.64 10.14
N ALA A 108 -1.29 17.35 11.44
CA ALA A 108 -0.26 16.57 12.11
C ALA A 108 -0.20 15.11 11.61
N ALA A 109 -1.35 14.48 11.37
CA ALA A 109 -1.42 13.13 10.83
C ALA A 109 -0.85 13.08 9.39
N ALA A 110 -1.22 14.04 8.53
CA ALA A 110 -0.67 14.16 7.18
C ALA A 110 0.84 14.44 7.20
N ALA A 111 1.31 15.27 8.13
CA ALA A 111 2.74 15.54 8.32
C ALA A 111 3.54 14.28 8.67
N ALA A 112 2.97 13.35 9.44
CA ALA A 112 3.64 12.08 9.76
C ALA A 112 3.88 11.22 8.51
N VAL A 113 2.90 11.14 7.60
CA VAL A 113 3.05 10.45 6.31
C VAL A 113 4.12 11.12 5.44
N LEU A 114 4.11 12.46 5.39
CA LEU A 114 5.09 13.24 4.64
C LEU A 114 6.52 12.99 5.13
N VAL A 115 6.74 13.03 6.45
CA VAL A 115 8.06 12.78 7.05
C VAL A 115 8.56 11.38 6.73
N LEU A 116 7.71 10.36 6.84
CA LEU A 116 8.08 8.98 6.49
C LEU A 116 8.34 8.80 5.00
N SER A 117 7.58 9.49 4.14
CA SER A 117 7.78 9.46 2.69
C SER A 117 9.11 10.09 2.30
N ILE A 118 9.43 11.27 2.84
CA ILE A 118 10.73 11.93 2.63
C ILE A 118 11.87 11.06 3.17
N GLY A 119 11.73 10.53 4.39
CA GLY A 119 12.73 9.65 4.99
C GLY A 119 12.99 8.40 4.13
N SER A 120 11.94 7.80 3.57
CA SER A 120 12.05 6.65 2.67
C SER A 120 12.81 6.99 1.39
N VAL A 121 12.57 8.17 0.81
CA VAL A 121 13.31 8.65 -0.38
C VAL A 121 14.78 8.89 -0.04
N VAL A 122 15.08 9.50 1.11
CA VAL A 122 16.46 9.74 1.56
C VAL A 122 17.20 8.42 1.79
N ILE A 123 16.57 7.45 2.44
CA ILE A 123 17.13 6.11 2.66
C ILE A 123 17.38 5.41 1.31
N PHE A 124 16.41 5.46 0.40
CA PHE A 124 16.57 4.90 -0.93
C PHE A 124 17.75 5.52 -1.70
N ALA A 125 17.86 6.85 -1.68
CA ALA A 125 18.98 7.57 -2.29
C ALA A 125 20.32 7.19 -1.66
N ALA A 126 20.39 7.10 -0.33
CA ALA A 126 21.59 6.67 0.39
C ALA A 126 22.03 5.25 -0.01
N LEU A 127 21.08 4.33 -0.15
CA LEU A 127 21.35 2.96 -0.63
C LEU A 127 21.88 2.96 -2.07
N LEU A 128 21.31 3.76 -2.97
CA LEU A 128 21.80 3.87 -4.35
C LEU A 128 23.22 4.46 -4.42
N VAL A 129 23.52 5.48 -3.62
CA VAL A 129 24.85 6.10 -3.54
C VAL A 129 25.86 5.12 -2.96
N HIS A 130 25.50 4.39 -1.90
CA HIS A 130 26.37 3.38 -1.30
C HIS A 130 26.69 2.25 -2.27
N ASN A 131 25.72 1.81 -3.07
CA ASN A 131 25.84 0.73 -4.04
C ASN A 131 26.15 1.20 -5.47
N TRP A 132 26.76 2.38 -5.63
CA TRP A 132 26.92 3.00 -6.93
C TRP A 132 27.70 2.13 -7.94
N ASP A 133 28.68 1.37 -7.47
CA ASP A 133 29.43 0.42 -8.31
C ASP A 133 28.55 -0.71 -8.83
N ALA A 134 27.72 -1.28 -7.96
CA ALA A 134 26.76 -2.32 -8.34
C ALA A 134 25.70 -1.80 -9.32
N VAL A 135 25.24 -0.56 -9.13
CA VAL A 135 24.29 0.11 -10.04
C VAL A 135 24.91 0.27 -11.42
N ARG A 136 26.13 0.83 -11.51
CA ARG A 136 26.84 1.03 -12.80
C ARG A 136 27.11 -0.29 -13.53
N ALA A 137 27.44 -1.35 -12.79
CA ALA A 137 27.67 -2.68 -13.35
C ALA A 137 26.37 -3.39 -13.80
N SER A 138 25.20 -2.90 -13.39
CA SER A 138 23.90 -3.56 -13.61
C SER A 138 23.12 -3.03 -14.83
N GLY A 139 23.75 -2.31 -15.76
CA GLY A 139 23.10 -1.67 -16.91
C GLY A 139 22.03 -2.53 -17.63
N PRO A 140 22.37 -3.72 -18.16
CA PRO A 140 21.39 -4.59 -18.83
C PRO A 140 20.27 -5.11 -17.92
N ARG A 141 20.48 -5.17 -16.59
CA ARG A 141 19.42 -5.51 -15.64
C ARG A 141 18.48 -4.33 -15.43
N ILE A 142 19.03 -3.13 -15.29
CA ILE A 142 18.26 -1.89 -15.13
C ILE A 142 17.40 -1.63 -16.37
N GLU A 143 17.95 -1.79 -17.57
CA GLU A 143 17.20 -1.65 -18.83
C GLU A 143 15.99 -2.58 -18.89
N ARG A 144 16.16 -3.86 -18.51
CA ARG A 144 15.05 -4.83 -18.44
C ARG A 144 14.03 -4.43 -17.37
N GLN A 145 14.50 -3.99 -16.20
CA GLN A 145 13.63 -3.52 -15.13
C GLN A 145 12.81 -2.30 -15.54
N ILE A 146 13.37 -1.37 -16.32
CA ILE A 146 12.63 -0.24 -16.87
C ILE A 146 11.64 -0.74 -17.95
N LEU A 147 12.12 -1.56 -18.88
CA LEU A 147 11.33 -2.05 -20.01
C LEU A 147 10.07 -2.81 -19.59
N PHE A 148 10.18 -3.70 -18.60
CA PHE A 148 9.05 -4.51 -18.12
C PHE A 148 8.37 -3.90 -16.88
N GLY A 149 9.14 -3.22 -16.04
CA GLY A 149 8.64 -2.68 -14.79
C GLY A 149 7.81 -1.40 -14.94
N VAL A 150 8.11 -0.53 -15.91
CA VAL A 150 7.27 0.65 -16.20
C VAL A 150 5.87 0.22 -16.69
N PRO A 151 5.73 -0.69 -17.66
CA PRO A 151 4.43 -1.25 -18.02
C PRO A 151 3.71 -1.93 -16.85
N LEU A 152 4.43 -2.64 -15.98
CA LEU A 152 3.87 -3.29 -14.80
C LEU A 152 3.29 -2.27 -13.80
N ALA A 153 4.06 -1.23 -13.48
CA ALA A 153 3.59 -0.13 -12.64
C ALA A 153 2.38 0.58 -13.29
N GLY A 154 2.41 0.73 -14.63
CA GLY A 154 1.30 1.22 -15.42
C GLY A 154 0.04 0.35 -15.28
N CYS A 155 0.16 -0.98 -15.33
CA CYS A 155 -0.97 -1.90 -15.13
C CYS A 155 -1.58 -1.74 -13.74
N ALA A 156 -0.75 -1.67 -12.69
CA ALA A 156 -1.25 -1.44 -11.33
C ALA A 156 -1.91 -0.06 -11.17
N ALA A 157 -1.30 1.00 -11.70
CA ALA A 157 -1.88 2.34 -11.68
C ALA A 157 -3.20 2.41 -12.46
N LEU A 158 -3.30 1.68 -13.58
CA LEU A 158 -4.54 1.52 -14.30
C LEU A 158 -5.57 0.84 -13.42
N LEU A 159 -5.30 -0.33 -12.84
CA LEU A 159 -6.23 -1.06 -11.97
C LEU A 159 -6.84 -0.18 -10.87
N MET A 160 -6.04 0.70 -10.25
CA MET A 160 -6.51 1.56 -9.16
C MET A 160 -7.17 2.89 -9.59
N ARG A 161 -7.28 3.16 -10.90
CA ARG A 161 -7.79 4.45 -11.41
C ARG A 161 -9.32 4.52 -11.34
N ASP A 162 -9.85 5.61 -10.80
CA ASP A 162 -11.31 5.83 -10.69
C ASP A 162 -11.93 6.12 -12.06
N ARG A 163 -12.45 5.08 -12.74
CA ARG A 163 -13.12 5.18 -14.05
C ARG A 163 -14.21 4.11 -14.18
N PRO A 164 -15.30 4.36 -14.93
CA PRO A 164 -16.28 3.33 -15.24
C PRO A 164 -15.64 2.27 -16.15
N ARG A 165 -15.60 1.01 -15.70
CA ARG A 165 -14.91 -0.07 -16.41
C ARG A 165 -15.76 -1.31 -16.66
N ARG A 166 -15.36 -2.04 -17.70
CA ARG A 166 -15.77 -3.42 -17.93
C ARG A 166 -14.80 -4.33 -17.20
N TRP A 167 -15.31 -5.33 -16.49
CA TRP A 167 -14.50 -6.33 -15.78
C TRP A 167 -13.40 -6.96 -16.63
N VAL A 168 -13.59 -7.02 -17.96
CA VAL A 168 -12.61 -7.52 -18.94
C VAL A 168 -11.34 -6.65 -18.97
N GLU A 169 -11.45 -5.33 -18.83
CA GLU A 169 -10.29 -4.42 -18.85
C GLU A 169 -9.41 -4.63 -17.62
N ASP A 170 -9.99 -4.79 -16.45
CA ASP A 170 -9.25 -5.07 -15.21
C ASP A 170 -8.65 -6.48 -15.23
N ALA A 171 -9.39 -7.47 -15.73
CA ALA A 171 -8.88 -8.82 -15.93
C ALA A 171 -7.68 -8.84 -16.90
N LEU A 172 -7.76 -8.08 -17.99
CA LEU A 172 -6.66 -7.93 -18.96
C LEU A 172 -5.46 -7.24 -18.32
N ALA A 173 -5.65 -6.09 -17.67
CA ALA A 173 -4.57 -5.35 -17.02
C ALA A 173 -3.87 -6.18 -15.94
N PHE A 174 -4.63 -6.95 -15.17
CA PHE A 174 -4.09 -7.86 -14.17
C PHE A 174 -3.33 -9.03 -14.81
N ALA A 175 -3.88 -9.67 -15.85
CA ALA A 175 -3.21 -10.77 -16.54
C ALA A 175 -1.89 -10.31 -17.20
N VAL A 176 -1.88 -9.14 -17.83
CA VAL A 176 -0.67 -8.52 -18.38
C VAL A 176 0.33 -8.23 -17.27
N GLY A 177 -0.11 -7.61 -16.17
CA GLY A 177 0.74 -7.34 -15.01
C GLY A 177 1.36 -8.62 -14.43
N LEU A 178 0.57 -9.69 -14.27
CA LEU A 178 1.05 -10.96 -13.74
C LEU A 178 2.06 -11.62 -14.69
N GLY A 179 1.81 -11.56 -16.00
CA GLY A 179 2.76 -12.00 -17.02
C GLY A 179 4.08 -11.24 -16.95
N LEU A 180 4.05 -9.92 -16.77
CA LEU A 180 5.24 -9.10 -16.59
C LEU A 180 6.01 -9.49 -15.32
N VAL A 181 5.33 -9.70 -14.19
CA VAL A 181 5.97 -10.17 -12.96
C VAL A 181 6.63 -11.54 -13.16
N ALA A 182 5.96 -12.47 -13.83
CA ALA A 182 6.49 -13.81 -14.10
C ALA A 182 7.73 -13.77 -15.00
N VAL A 183 7.71 -12.96 -16.06
CA VAL A 183 8.87 -12.72 -16.93
C VAL A 183 10.02 -12.11 -16.14
N MET A 184 9.76 -11.12 -15.28
CA MET A 184 10.81 -10.51 -14.46
C MET A 184 11.38 -11.48 -13.42
N ALA A 185 10.55 -12.40 -12.90
CA ALA A 185 10.96 -13.41 -11.92
C ALA A 185 12.00 -14.39 -12.48
N THR A 186 12.09 -14.62 -13.79
CA THR A 186 13.10 -15.54 -14.36
C THR A 186 14.52 -14.98 -14.30
N TRP A 187 14.69 -13.67 -14.08
CA TRP A 187 15.99 -13.01 -13.93
C TRP A 187 16.11 -12.23 -12.61
N THR A 188 15.26 -12.53 -11.64
CA THR A 188 15.23 -11.80 -10.36
C THR A 188 16.48 -12.10 -9.51
N THR A 189 16.99 -11.06 -8.85
CA THR A 189 18.00 -11.20 -7.78
C THR A 189 17.37 -11.51 -6.43
N SER A 190 16.04 -11.35 -6.30
CA SER A 190 15.30 -11.56 -5.06
C SER A 190 13.87 -12.01 -5.32
N MET A 191 13.59 -13.28 -5.03
CA MET A 191 12.23 -13.82 -5.07
C MET A 191 11.29 -13.11 -4.09
N VAL A 192 11.82 -12.58 -2.98
CA VAL A 192 11.03 -11.82 -1.98
C VAL A 192 10.44 -10.57 -2.59
N PHE A 193 11.23 -9.76 -3.31
CA PHE A 193 10.71 -8.56 -3.97
C PHE A 193 9.77 -8.90 -5.13
N SER A 194 10.06 -9.95 -5.91
CA SER A 194 9.13 -10.42 -6.95
C SER A 194 7.78 -10.85 -6.37
N ALA A 195 7.78 -11.57 -5.25
CA ALA A 195 6.56 -11.97 -4.55
C ALA A 195 5.82 -10.76 -3.94
N MET A 196 6.55 -9.80 -3.36
CA MET A 196 5.97 -8.56 -2.86
C MET A 196 5.29 -7.77 -3.98
N THR A 197 5.93 -7.62 -5.14
CA THR A 197 5.35 -6.96 -6.32
C THR A 197 4.10 -7.69 -6.82
N ALA A 198 4.10 -9.02 -6.84
CA ALA A 198 2.91 -9.81 -7.16
C ALA A 198 1.76 -9.55 -6.17
N GLY A 199 2.06 -9.53 -4.86
CA GLY A 199 1.08 -9.23 -3.82
C GLY A 199 0.49 -7.82 -3.94
N LEU A 200 1.32 -6.82 -4.26
CA LEU A 200 0.86 -5.45 -4.52
C LEU A 200 -0.01 -5.37 -5.77
N LEU A 201 0.26 -6.17 -6.80
CA LEU A 201 -0.60 -6.26 -7.99
C LEU A 201 -1.96 -6.90 -7.66
N VAL A 202 -1.99 -7.91 -6.80
CA VAL A 202 -3.25 -8.49 -6.28
C VAL A 202 -4.03 -7.47 -5.47
N LEU A 203 -3.35 -6.69 -4.62
CA LEU A 203 -3.98 -5.58 -3.90
C LEU A 203 -4.56 -4.53 -4.85
N ALA A 204 -3.83 -4.17 -5.91
CA ALA A 204 -4.31 -3.24 -6.94
C ALA A 204 -5.57 -3.76 -7.66
N LEU A 205 -5.62 -5.07 -7.98
CA LEU A 205 -6.82 -5.70 -8.55
C LEU A 205 -7.99 -5.69 -7.55
N ALA A 206 -7.73 -6.00 -6.27
CA ALA A 206 -8.77 -5.98 -5.24
C ALA A 206 -9.37 -4.58 -5.02
N ALA A 207 -8.60 -3.53 -5.35
CA ALA A 207 -9.04 -2.14 -5.33
C ALA A 207 -9.68 -1.66 -6.64
N ALA A 208 -9.67 -2.46 -7.72
CA ALA A 208 -10.32 -2.11 -8.97
C ALA A 208 -11.85 -2.08 -8.81
N ARG A 209 -12.50 -1.06 -9.37
CA ARG A 209 -13.95 -0.83 -9.31
C ARG A 209 -14.51 -0.41 -10.67
#